data_AF-A0A7V9EDX4-F1
#
_entry.id   AF-A0A7V9EDX4-F1
#
_cell.length_a   1.000
_cell.length_b   1.000
_cell.length_c   1.000
_cell.angle_alpha   90.00
_cell.angle_beta   90.00
_cell.angle_gamma   90.00
#
_symmetry.space_group_name_H-M   'P 1'
#
loop_
_entity.id
_entity.type
_entity.pdbx_description
1 polymer ?
#
loop_
_entity_poly.entity_id
_entity_poly.type
_entity_poly.pdbx_seq_one_letter_code
_entity_poly.pdbx_strand_id
1 'polypeptide(L)' 'MSLEQVEAVLLAARDRPTFAHQLAQAPAILTGYDLTPEERHALVDFDVAALEDMGVAKDLVGAASVIGRPR' A
#
# COMPACT_ATOMS: atom_id res chain seq x y z
N MET A 1 2.13 16.02 4.62
CA MET A 1 1.48 14.72 4.41
C MET A 1 2.59 13.72 4.17
N SER A 2 2.68 12.63 4.95
CA SER A 2 3.90 11.82 5.04
C SER A 2 3.85 10.61 4.10
N LEU A 3 4.42 10.79 2.90
CA LEU A 3 4.81 9.70 2.00
C LEU A 3 5.48 8.53 2.75
N GLU A 4 6.23 8.83 3.82
CA GLU A 4 6.86 7.86 4.71
C GLU A 4 5.89 6.81 5.28
N GLN A 5 4.63 7.16 5.55
CA GLN A 5 3.64 6.19 6.05
C GLN A 5 3.13 5.27 4.95
N VAL A 6 2.91 5.79 3.74
CA VAL A 6 2.58 4.98 2.56
C VAL A 6 3.71 4.00 2.28
N GLU A 7 4.95 4.47 2.28
CA GLU A 7 6.13 3.63 2.10
C GLU A 7 6.28 2.58 3.21
N ALA A 8 6.03 2.94 4.47
CA ALA A 8 6.05 2.00 5.59
C ALA A 8 5.01 0.89 5.45
N VAL A 9 3.79 1.22 5.00
CA VAL A 9 2.73 0.24 4.73
C VAL A 9 3.13 -0.68 3.59
N LEU A 10 3.68 -0.14 2.49
CA LEU A 10 4.13 -0.94 1.34
C LEU A 10 5.31 -1.85 1.68
N LEU A 11 6.26 -1.36 2.48
CA LEU A 11 7.35 -2.16 3.04
C LEU A 11 6.82 -3.29 3.91
N ALA A 12 5.87 -3.00 4.80
CA ALA A 12 5.24 -4.02 5.64
C ALA A 12 4.47 -5.06 4.81
N ALA A 13 3.79 -4.63 3.75
CA ALA A 13 3.09 -5.51 2.81
C ALA A 13 4.07 -6.40 2.04
N ARG A 14 5.20 -5.85 1.58
CA ARG A 14 6.26 -6.60 0.90
C ARG A 14 6.87 -7.66 1.81
N ASP A 15 7.24 -7.28 3.02
CA ASP A 15 7.99 -8.14 3.94
C ASP A 15 7.06 -9.16 4.64
N ARG A 16 5.74 -8.89 4.70
CA ARG A 16 4.74 -9.75 5.37
C ARG A 16 3.56 -10.04 4.44
N PRO A 17 3.54 -11.19 3.74
CA PRO A 17 2.46 -11.56 2.83
C PRO A 17 1.07 -11.56 3.49
N THR A 18 0.99 -11.98 4.75
CA THR A 18 -0.26 -11.96 5.54
C THR A 18 -0.81 -10.55 5.73
N PHE A 19 0.06 -9.55 5.91
CA PHE A 19 -0.35 -8.16 6.08
C PHE A 19 -0.96 -7.61 4.79
N ALA A 20 -0.38 -7.94 3.65
CA ALA A 20 -0.93 -7.51 2.36
C ALA A 20 -2.29 -8.17 2.03
N HIS A 21 -2.47 -9.45 2.40
CA HIS A 21 -3.79 -10.10 2.34
C HIS A 21 -4.80 -9.43 3.29
N GLN A 22 -4.38 -9.09 4.51
CA GLN A 22 -5.21 -8.34 5.45
C GLN A 22 -5.53 -6.94 4.95
N LEU A 23 -4.60 -6.28 4.24
CA LEU A 23 -4.82 -4.97 3.63
C LEU A 23 -5.95 -5.01 2.59
N ALA A 24 -5.95 -6.04 1.74
CA ALA A 24 -6.98 -6.25 0.72
C ALA A 24 -8.35 -6.65 1.32
N GLN A 25 -8.37 -7.39 2.43
CA GLN A 25 -9.61 -7.93 3.04
C GLN A 25 -10.19 -7.02 4.13
N ALA A 26 -9.34 -6.30 4.84
CA ALA A 26 -9.66 -5.53 6.03
C ALA A 26 -8.88 -4.21 6.05
N PRO A 27 -9.27 -3.22 5.22
CA PRO A 27 -8.59 -1.92 5.14
C PRO A 27 -8.61 -1.14 6.47
N ALA A 28 -9.42 -1.56 7.45
CA ALA A 28 -9.42 -1.03 8.80
C ALA A 28 -8.07 -1.15 9.52
N ILE A 29 -7.16 -2.05 9.09
CA ILE A 29 -5.80 -2.12 9.65
C ILE A 29 -5.00 -0.83 9.42
N LEU A 30 -5.42 0.00 8.46
CA LEU A 30 -4.81 1.29 8.15
C LEU A 30 -5.25 2.42 9.10
N THR A 31 -6.19 2.18 10.02
CA THR A 31 -6.68 3.22 10.95
C THR A 31 -5.62 3.74 11.92
N GLY A 32 -4.54 3.00 12.14
CA GLY A 32 -3.38 3.45 12.92
C GLY A 32 -2.40 4.35 12.15
N TYR A 33 -2.63 4.55 10.85
CA TYR A 33 -1.81 5.41 9.99
C TYR A 33 -2.58 6.69 9.67
N ASP A 34 -1.88 7.81 9.74
CA ASP A 34 -2.32 9.13 9.30
C ASP A 34 -2.26 9.22 7.75
N LEU A 35 -3.14 8.46 7.12
CA LEU A 35 -3.29 8.40 5.65
C LEU A 35 -4.49 9.21 5.22
N THR A 36 -4.33 9.96 4.12
CA THR A 36 -5.46 10.59 3.45
C THR A 36 -6.40 9.53 2.85
N PRO A 37 -7.65 9.89 2.53
CA PRO A 37 -8.57 8.99 1.83
C PRO A 37 -7.99 8.49 0.49
N GLU A 38 -7.25 9.34 -0.22
CA GLU A 38 -6.62 9.04 -1.51
C GLU A 38 -5.48 8.03 -1.36
N GLU A 39 -4.58 8.25 -0.39
CA GLU A 39 -3.47 7.33 -0.07
C GLU A 39 -4.00 5.96 0.37
N ARG A 40 -5.04 5.96 1.22
CA ARG A 40 -5.71 4.73 1.65
C ARG A 40 -6.29 3.98 0.45
N HIS A 41 -6.95 4.68 -0.47
CA HIS A 41 -7.52 4.05 -1.66
C HIS A 41 -6.43 3.46 -2.55
N ALA A 42 -5.36 4.21 -2.79
CA ALA A 42 -4.21 3.72 -3.58
C ALA A 42 -3.55 2.48 -2.96
N LEU A 43 -3.46 2.41 -1.63
CA LEU A 43 -2.91 1.25 -0.91
C LEU A 43 -3.84 0.03 -0.95
N VAL A 44 -5.15 0.23 -0.83
CA VAL A 44 -6.15 -0.84 -0.79
C VAL A 44 -6.38 -1.44 -2.17
N ASP A 45 -6.48 -0.59 -3.19
CA ASP A 45 -6.67 -1.00 -4.58
C ASP A 45 -5.34 -1.38 -5.26
N PHE A 46 -4.22 -1.20 -4.56
CA PHE A 46 -2.87 -1.34 -5.12
C PHE A 46 -2.72 -0.55 -6.43
N ASP A 47 -3.25 0.68 -6.45
CA ASP A 47 -3.21 1.56 -7.61
C ASP A 47 -1.78 2.06 -7.83
N VAL A 48 -1.07 1.32 -8.67
CA VAL A 48 0.32 1.61 -9.05
C VAL A 48 0.47 3.02 -9.60
N ALA A 49 -0.49 3.49 -10.42
CA ALA A 49 -0.40 4.82 -11.02
C ALA A 49 -0.55 5.91 -9.96
N ALA A 50 -1.52 5.76 -9.06
CA ALA A 50 -1.69 6.68 -7.94
C ALA A 50 -0.48 6.69 -7.00
N LEU A 51 0.10 5.54 -6.68
CA LEU A 51 1.30 5.45 -5.84
C LEU A 51 2.54 6.08 -6.52
N GLU A 52 2.72 5.88 -7.83
CA GLU A 52 3.79 6.54 -8.59
C GLU A 52 3.59 8.07 -8.64
N ASP A 53 2.36 8.55 -8.84
CA ASP A 53 2.02 9.98 -8.85
C ASP A 53 2.25 10.63 -7.46
N MET A 54 2.08 9.87 -6.37
CA MET A 54 2.42 10.29 -5.01
C MET A 54 3.94 10.37 -4.75
N GLY A 55 4.76 9.84 -5.66
CA GLY A 55 6.22 9.84 -5.53
C GLY A 55 6.79 8.63 -4.80
N VAL A 56 6.01 7.55 -4.62
CA VAL A 56 6.49 6.30 -4.03
C VAL A 56 7.56 5.68 -4.93
N ALA A 57 8.63 5.18 -4.32
CA ALA A 57 9.71 4.53 -5.05
C ALA A 57 9.22 3.29 -5.85
N LYS A 58 9.65 3.19 -7.12
CA LYS A 58 9.18 2.17 -8.09
C LYS A 58 9.42 0.73 -7.63
N ASP A 59 10.46 0.50 -6.83
CA ASP A 59 10.78 -0.79 -6.23
C ASP A 59 9.74 -1.26 -5.20
N LEU A 60 9.13 -0.32 -4.46
CA LEU A 60 8.04 -0.62 -3.52
C LEU A 60 6.72 -0.87 -4.25
N VAL A 61 6.42 -0.05 -5.27
CA VAL A 61 5.20 -0.21 -6.08
C VAL A 61 5.22 -1.54 -6.84
N GLY A 62 6.38 -1.92 -7.41
CA GLY A 62 6.56 -3.20 -8.08
C GLY A 62 6.34 -4.40 -7.16
N ALA A 63 6.78 -4.33 -5.90
CA ALA A 63 6.56 -5.38 -4.92
C ALA A 63 5.07 -5.50 -4.52
N ALA A 64 4.39 -4.37 -4.37
CA ALA A 64 2.97 -4.32 -4.01
C ALA A 64 2.06 -4.90 -5.12
N SER A 65 2.39 -4.60 -6.38
CA SER A 65 1.70 -5.14 -7.57
C SER A 65 1.69 -6.67 -7.64
N VAL A 66 2.75 -7.33 -7.17
CA VAL A 66 2.84 -8.81 -7.14
C VAL A 66 1.90 -9.41 -6.10
N ILE A 67 1.62 -8.67 -5.01
CA ILE A 67 0.84 -9.17 -3.89
C ILE A 67 -0.66 -8.91 -4.07
N GLY A 68 -1.03 -7.78 -4.68
CA GLY A 68 -2.43 -7.42 -4.96
C GLY A 68 -3.10 -8.24 -6.07
N ARG A 69 -2.32 -9.02 -6.85
CA ARG A 69 -2.86 -9.91 -7.88
C ARG A 69 -2.95 -11.35 -7.36
N PRO A 70 -4.12 -11.82 -6.88
CA PRO A 70 -4.34 -13.26 -6.81
C PRO A 70 -4.32 -13.78 -8.27
N ARG A 71 -3.50 -14.80 -8.52
CA ARG A 71 -3.57 -15.57 -9.76
C ARG A 71 -4.88 -16.35 -9.82
#